data_AF-A0A355S895-F1
#
_entry.id   AF-A0A355S895-F1
#
_cell.length_a   1.000
_cell.length_b   1.000
_cell.length_c   1.000
_cell.angle_alpha   90.00
_cell.angle_beta   90.00
_cell.angle_gamma   90.00
#
_symmetry.space_group_name_H-M   'P 1'
#
loop_
_entity.id
_entity.type
_entity.pdbx_description
1 polymer ?
#
loop_
_entity_poly.entity_id
_entity_poly.type
_entity_poly.pdbx_seq_one_letter_code
_entity_poly.pdbx_strand_id
1 'polypeptide(L)'
;AEKAVVRLVSDLISSQQIVPKTTVQFLVERRSAGLVPLLKGLWEEAPLSWEGEVIAMGSGMEAAIAPSINSGDDLAAQRSALLILRRVGTELSLPKLRSALANTEKGSDVILLIERAIEGIESNVRSRGEAPEPEVKPLEVPEVAPAPEVEPLEIIEEEKPDEPEFVPQDN
;
A
#
# COMPACT_ATOMS: atom_id res chain seq x y z
N ALA A 1 12.57 -19.53 4.05
CA ALA A 1 13.69 -19.13 3.17
C ALA A 1 14.16 -17.70 3.47
N GLU A 2 13.29 -16.69 3.33
CA GLU A 2 13.64 -15.26 3.48
C GLU A 2 14.38 -14.91 4.78
N LYS A 3 13.90 -15.39 5.94
CA LYS A 3 14.59 -15.17 7.23
C LYS A 3 16.04 -15.66 7.26
N ALA A 4 16.35 -16.76 6.57
CA ALA A 4 17.72 -17.28 6.50
C ALA A 4 18.59 -16.42 5.59
N VAL A 5 18.02 -15.90 4.50
CA VAL A 5 18.72 -15.00 3.58
C VAL A 5 18.97 -13.63 4.23
N VAL A 6 18.02 -13.10 5.00
CA VAL A 6 18.21 -11.88 5.82
C VAL A 6 19.35 -12.06 6.81
N ARG A 7 19.42 -13.22 7.49
CA ARG A 7 20.54 -13.55 8.39
C ARG A 7 21.86 -13.61 7.64
N LEU A 8 21.91 -14.29 6.50
CA LEU A 8 23.10 -14.35 5.66
C LEU A 8 23.60 -12.95 5.26
N VAL A 9 22.71 -12.06 4.81
CA VAL A 9 23.08 -10.68 4.46
C VAL A 9 23.62 -9.94 5.70
N SER A 10 22.97 -10.09 6.86
CA SER A 10 23.45 -9.52 8.11
C SER A 10 24.84 -10.02 8.50
N ASP A 11 25.11 -11.32 8.32
CA ASP A 11 26.40 -11.94 8.64
C ASP A 11 27.50 -11.46 7.69
N LEU A 12 27.19 -11.30 6.39
CA LEU A 12 28.10 -10.75 5.39
C LEU A 12 28.48 -9.29 5.71
N ILE A 13 27.49 -8.45 6.05
CA ILE A 13 27.73 -7.06 6.47
C ILE A 13 28.62 -7.03 7.72
N SER A 14 28.29 -7.84 8.73
CA SER A 14 29.05 -7.89 9.99
C SER A 14 30.49 -8.37 9.78
N SER A 15 30.69 -9.24 8.78
CA SER A 15 32.00 -9.76 8.39
C SER A 15 32.73 -8.87 7.38
N GLN A 16 32.17 -7.68 7.05
CA GLN A 16 32.71 -6.76 6.04
C GLN A 16 32.95 -7.42 4.68
N GLN A 17 32.12 -8.41 4.32
CA GLN A 17 32.16 -9.09 3.04
C GLN A 17 31.21 -8.43 2.05
N ILE A 18 31.49 -8.65 0.76
CA ILE A 18 30.66 -8.14 -0.33
C ILE A 18 29.30 -8.84 -0.27
N VAL A 19 28.23 -8.06 -0.15
CA VAL A 19 26.86 -8.57 -0.25
C VAL A 19 26.48 -8.73 -1.72
N PRO A 20 26.15 -9.94 -2.20
CA PRO A 20 25.73 -10.13 -3.59
C PRO A 20 24.41 -9.43 -3.88
N LYS A 21 24.39 -8.66 -4.97
CA LYS A 21 23.22 -7.87 -5.40
C LYS A 21 21.98 -8.74 -5.62
N THR A 22 22.16 -9.93 -6.19
CA THR A 22 21.10 -10.92 -6.43
C THR A 22 20.44 -11.41 -5.13
N THR A 23 21.20 -11.52 -4.03
CA THR A 23 20.67 -11.91 -2.72
C THR A 23 19.72 -10.85 -2.17
N VAL A 24 20.07 -9.58 -2.33
CA VAL A 24 19.22 -8.45 -1.93
C VAL A 24 18.00 -8.36 -2.85
N GLN A 25 18.18 -8.50 -4.17
CA GLN A 25 17.07 -8.50 -5.13
C GLN A 25 16.02 -9.57 -4.81
N PHE A 26 16.46 -10.78 -4.46
CA PHE A 26 15.56 -11.85 -3.98
C PHE A 26 14.71 -11.40 -2.78
N LEU A 27 15.30 -10.67 -1.83
CA LEU A 27 14.57 -10.16 -0.66
C LEU A 27 13.63 -9.00 -1.03
N VAL A 28 14.04 -8.13 -1.96
CA VAL A 28 13.26 -6.98 -2.46
C VAL A 28 11.98 -7.45 -3.15
N GLU A 29 12.09 -8.43 -4.05
CA GLU A 29 10.96 -9.03 -4.77
C GLU A 29 9.92 -9.63 -3.82
N ARG A 30 10.39 -10.19 -2.71
CA ARG A 30 9.56 -10.84 -1.69
C ARG A 30 9.07 -9.91 -0.59
N ARG A 31 9.46 -8.63 -0.62
CA ARG A 31 9.15 -7.64 0.44
C ARG A 31 9.48 -8.18 1.84
N SER A 32 10.63 -8.86 1.95
CA SER A 32 10.99 -9.60 3.16
C SER A 32 11.08 -8.69 4.39
N ALA A 33 10.43 -9.11 5.48
CA ALA A 33 10.54 -8.43 6.77
C ALA A 33 12.01 -8.42 7.25
N GLY A 34 12.49 -7.25 7.68
CA GLY A 34 13.88 -7.05 8.12
C GLY A 34 14.85 -6.64 7.01
N LEU A 35 14.43 -6.58 5.75
CA LEU A 35 15.28 -6.06 4.66
C LEU A 35 15.53 -4.56 4.80
N VAL A 36 14.52 -3.77 5.19
CA VAL A 36 14.61 -2.29 5.25
C VAL A 36 15.86 -1.80 6.00
N PRO A 37 16.15 -2.23 7.25
CA PRO A 37 17.36 -1.78 7.95
C PRO A 37 18.66 -2.24 7.29
N LEU A 38 18.69 -3.45 6.69
CA LEU A 38 19.87 -3.96 5.99
C LEU A 38 20.15 -3.17 4.72
N LEU A 39 19.12 -2.96 3.90
CA LEU A 39 19.21 -2.21 2.66
C LEU A 39 19.55 -0.74 2.93
N LYS A 40 19.02 -0.16 4.02
CA LYS A 40 19.43 1.17 4.48
C LYS A 40 20.93 1.23 4.72
N GLY A 41 21.49 0.31 5.51
CA GLY A 41 22.93 0.30 5.79
C GLY A 41 23.78 0.12 4.53
N LEU A 42 23.39 -0.80 3.63
CA LEU A 42 24.07 -0.98 2.35
C LEU A 42 24.04 0.28 1.49
N TRP A 43 22.89 0.95 1.43
CA TRP A 43 22.72 2.18 0.69
C TRP A 43 23.49 3.35 1.31
N GLU A 44 23.58 3.47 2.63
CA GLU A 44 24.38 4.52 3.27
C GLU A 44 25.88 4.39 2.94
N GLU A 45 26.40 3.16 2.87
CA GLU A 45 27.80 2.90 2.49
C GLU A 45 28.08 3.15 0.99
N ALA A 46 27.11 2.82 0.13
CA ALA A 46 27.27 2.98 -1.32
C ALA A 46 25.95 3.40 -1.99
N PRO A 47 25.54 4.68 -1.86
CA PRO A 47 24.20 5.14 -2.29
C PRO A 47 23.91 4.83 -3.75
N LEU A 48 24.87 5.09 -4.63
CA LEU A 48 24.74 4.88 -6.07
C LEU A 48 24.67 3.39 -6.46
N SER A 49 25.23 2.49 -5.66
CA SER A 49 25.23 1.05 -5.95
C SER A 49 23.90 0.38 -5.61
N TRP A 50 23.19 0.92 -4.62
CA TRP A 50 21.96 0.35 -4.05
C TRP A 50 20.70 1.16 -4.32
N GLU A 51 20.81 2.34 -4.93
CA GLU A 51 19.67 3.20 -5.29
C GLU A 51 18.55 2.42 -6.00
N GLY A 52 18.90 1.55 -6.96
CA GLY A 52 17.93 0.75 -7.70
C GLY A 52 17.11 -0.19 -6.82
N GLU A 53 17.75 -0.87 -5.86
CA GLU A 53 17.08 -1.75 -4.90
C GLU A 53 16.19 -0.96 -3.92
N VAL A 54 16.63 0.24 -3.52
CA VAL A 54 15.83 1.13 -2.68
C VAL A 54 14.60 1.63 -3.44
N ILE A 55 14.75 2.03 -4.70
CA ILE A 55 13.63 2.36 -5.60
C ILE A 55 12.69 1.17 -5.75
N ALA A 56 13.23 -0.03 -5.96
CA ALA A 56 12.44 -1.24 -6.14
C ALA A 56 11.65 -1.61 -4.88
N MET A 57 12.13 -1.27 -3.68
CA MET A 57 11.37 -1.38 -2.42
C MET A 57 10.19 -0.39 -2.33
N GLY A 58 10.23 0.69 -3.09
CA GLY A 58 9.17 1.70 -3.14
C GLY A 58 9.07 2.52 -1.85
N SER A 59 7.86 2.96 -1.52
CA SER A 59 7.58 3.79 -0.34
C SER A 59 7.92 3.12 0.99
N GLY A 60 8.12 1.79 1.02
CA GLY A 60 8.58 1.08 2.22
C GLY A 60 9.97 1.54 2.73
N MET A 61 10.77 2.19 1.88
CA MET A 61 12.07 2.76 2.26
C MET A 61 12.02 4.24 2.63
N GLU A 62 10.87 4.90 2.44
CA GLU A 62 10.76 6.37 2.55
C GLU A 62 11.19 6.90 3.92
N ALA A 63 10.70 6.29 5.01
CA ALA A 63 11.09 6.67 6.35
C ALA A 63 12.59 6.44 6.65
N ALA A 64 13.20 5.44 6.01
CA ALA A 64 14.60 5.08 6.21
C ALA A 64 15.56 6.06 5.52
N ILE A 65 15.18 6.61 4.36
CA ILE A 65 16.01 7.54 3.57
C ILE A 65 15.72 9.01 3.84
N ALA A 66 14.53 9.33 4.38
CA ALA A 66 14.14 10.71 4.69
C ALA A 66 15.17 11.48 5.54
N PRO A 67 15.90 10.88 6.52
CA PRO A 67 17.02 11.54 7.20
C PRO A 67 18.05 12.18 6.26
N SER A 68 18.37 11.50 5.16
CA SER A 68 19.45 11.90 4.25
C SER A 68 19.11 13.08 3.35
N ILE A 69 17.85 13.57 3.33
CA ILE A 69 17.46 14.80 2.61
C ILE A 69 18.33 15.99 3.02
N ASN A 70 18.76 16.05 4.29
CA ASN A 70 19.58 17.12 4.84
C ASN A 70 21.01 16.68 5.18
N SER A 71 21.50 15.58 4.60
CA SER A 71 22.89 15.13 4.81
C SER A 71 23.87 16.03 4.04
N GLY A 72 24.18 17.21 4.59
CA GLY A 72 25.12 18.15 4.00
C GLY A 72 26.55 17.61 3.87
N ASP A 73 26.92 16.67 4.74
CA ASP A 73 28.25 16.05 4.74
C ASP A 73 28.37 14.86 3.77
N ASP A 74 27.23 14.27 3.36
CA ASP A 74 27.16 13.16 2.41
C ASP A 74 26.25 13.52 1.23
N LEU A 75 26.86 14.24 0.29
CA LEU A 75 26.19 14.64 -0.95
C LEU A 75 25.76 13.45 -1.81
N ALA A 76 26.41 12.29 -1.70
CA ALA A 76 26.03 11.11 -2.48
C ALA A 76 24.72 10.52 -1.96
N ALA A 77 24.60 10.33 -0.64
CA ALA A 77 23.36 9.89 -0.01
C ALA A 77 22.25 10.92 -0.16
N GLN A 78 22.55 12.21 -0.03
CA GLN A 78 21.56 13.27 -0.22
C GLN A 78 20.99 13.26 -1.64
N ARG A 79 21.84 13.27 -2.67
CA ARG A 79 21.38 13.25 -4.07
C ARG A 79 20.59 11.98 -4.37
N SER A 80 21.08 10.82 -3.92
CA SER A 80 20.38 9.55 -4.12
C SER A 80 19.01 9.55 -3.44
N ALA A 81 18.91 10.02 -2.19
CA ALA A 81 17.64 10.12 -1.47
C ALA A 81 16.62 10.97 -2.23
N LEU A 82 17.04 12.13 -2.76
CA LEU A 82 16.15 13.02 -3.54
C LEU A 82 15.68 12.35 -4.84
N LEU A 83 16.56 11.61 -5.54
CA LEU A 83 16.20 10.85 -6.73
C LEU A 83 15.20 9.72 -6.42
N ILE A 84 15.43 8.99 -5.33
CA ILE A 84 14.53 7.93 -4.87
C ILE A 84 13.17 8.53 -4.52
N LEU A 85 13.12 9.59 -3.72
CA LEU A 85 11.88 10.23 -3.28
C LEU A 85 11.09 10.82 -4.44
N ARG A 86 11.77 11.38 -5.45
CA ARG A 86 11.12 11.80 -6.69
C ARG A 86 10.34 10.65 -7.36
N ARG A 87 10.89 9.44 -7.31
CA ARG A 87 10.34 8.28 -8.04
C ARG A 87 9.28 7.52 -7.26
N VAL A 88 9.51 7.32 -5.97
CA VAL A 88 8.68 6.43 -5.12
C VAL A 88 8.25 7.05 -3.80
N GLY A 89 8.62 8.30 -3.53
CA GLY A 89 8.18 9.02 -2.34
C GLY A 89 6.68 9.28 -2.34
N THR A 90 6.14 9.52 -1.15
CA THR A 90 4.74 9.84 -0.93
C THR A 90 4.62 11.21 -0.27
N GLU A 91 3.37 11.63 0.00
CA GLU A 91 3.09 12.89 0.68
C GLU A 91 3.79 13.01 2.04
N LEU A 92 4.15 11.88 2.66
CA LEU A 92 4.86 11.83 3.94
C LEU A 92 6.21 12.57 3.89
N SER A 93 6.88 12.61 2.74
CA SER A 93 8.16 13.32 2.59
C SER A 93 8.02 14.80 2.25
N LEU A 94 6.85 15.27 1.81
CA LEU A 94 6.66 16.65 1.36
C LEU A 94 6.99 17.69 2.44
N PRO A 95 6.56 17.56 3.72
CA PRO A 95 6.92 18.52 4.75
C PRO A 95 8.44 18.65 4.92
N LYS A 96 9.15 17.52 4.86
CA LYS A 96 10.60 17.50 5.04
C LYS A 96 11.33 18.08 3.83
N LEU A 97 10.89 17.78 2.61
CA LEU A 97 11.44 18.36 1.38
C LEU A 97 11.23 19.88 1.33
N ARG A 98 10.03 20.36 1.68
CA ARG A 98 9.73 21.80 1.73
C ARG A 98 10.57 22.51 2.79
N SER A 99 10.75 21.88 3.95
CA SER A 99 11.67 22.38 4.97
C SER A 99 13.11 22.41 4.48
N ALA A 100 13.58 21.39 3.75
CA ALA A 100 14.92 21.35 3.19
C ALA A 100 15.13 22.48 2.17
N LEU A 101 14.16 22.68 1.27
CA LEU A 101 14.19 23.75 0.28
C LEU A 101 14.31 25.14 0.92
N ALA A 102 13.58 25.39 2.00
CA ALA A 102 13.60 26.67 2.70
C ALA A 102 14.94 26.96 3.40
N ASN A 103 15.68 25.91 3.79
CA ASN A 103 16.93 26.04 4.54
C ASN A 103 18.20 25.83 3.70
N THR A 104 18.07 25.46 2.42
CA THR A 104 19.21 25.25 1.53
C THR A 104 19.76 26.59 1.03
N GLU A 105 21.08 26.70 0.97
CA GLU A 105 21.76 27.91 0.48
C GLU A 105 21.41 28.20 -0.99
N LYS A 106 21.11 29.46 -1.28
CA LYS A 106 20.76 29.90 -2.64
C LYS A 106 21.92 29.60 -3.61
N GLY A 107 21.58 28.99 -4.74
CA GLY A 107 22.55 28.61 -5.78
C GLY A 107 23.13 27.20 -5.62
N SER A 108 22.79 26.47 -4.56
CA SER A 108 23.12 25.05 -4.44
C SER A 108 22.43 24.23 -5.54
N ASP A 109 23.18 23.29 -6.12
CA ASP A 109 22.68 22.31 -7.10
C ASP A 109 21.60 21.39 -6.52
N VAL A 110 21.60 21.21 -5.20
CA VAL A 110 20.62 20.41 -4.46
C VAL A 110 19.22 21.02 -4.50
N ILE A 111 19.09 22.35 -4.63
CA ILE A 111 17.79 23.03 -4.71
C ILE A 111 16.93 22.42 -5.82
N LEU A 112 17.51 22.28 -7.03
CA LEU A 112 16.80 21.71 -8.16
C LEU A 112 16.38 20.26 -7.90
N LEU A 113 17.21 19.47 -7.20
CA LEU A 113 16.86 18.10 -6.87
C LEU A 113 15.70 18.03 -5.87
N ILE A 114 15.66 18.93 -4.87
CA ILE A 114 14.55 19.03 -3.92
C ILE A 114 13.26 19.42 -4.63
N GLU A 115 13.31 20.44 -5.49
CA GLU A 115 12.15 20.89 -6.29
C GLU A 115 11.60 19.75 -7.16
N ARG A 116 12.50 19.02 -7.85
CA ARG A 116 12.11 17.87 -8.68
C ARG A 116 11.55 16.71 -7.89
N ALA A 117 12.02 16.50 -6.65
CA ALA A 117 11.44 15.50 -5.76
C ALA A 117 10.03 15.87 -5.33
N ILE A 118 9.80 17.13 -4.94
CA ILE A 118 8.46 17.66 -4.60
C ILE A 118 7.51 17.51 -5.79
N GLU A 119 7.91 17.99 -6.98
CA GLU A 119 7.12 17.89 -8.20
C GLU A 119 6.77 16.44 -8.54
N GLY A 120 7.73 15.52 -8.41
CA GLY A 120 7.53 14.10 -8.65
C GLY A 120 6.47 13.49 -7.75
N ILE A 121 6.53 13.78 -6.45
CA ILE A 121 5.55 13.29 -5.48
C ILE A 121 4.16 13.89 -5.76
N GLU A 122 4.06 15.20 -5.95
CA GLU A 122 2.78 15.86 -6.21
C GLU A 122 2.13 15.38 -7.51
N SER A 123 2.93 15.10 -8.54
CA SER A 123 2.43 14.54 -9.82
C SER A 123 1.92 13.10 -9.65
N ASN A 124 2.60 12.29 -8.85
CA ASN A 124 2.18 10.92 -8.53
C ASN A 124 0.88 10.88 -7.72
N VAL A 125 0.66 11.85 -6.84
CA VAL A 125 -0.60 11.99 -6.08
C VAL A 125 -1.75 12.30 -7.03
N ARG A 126 -1.58 13.28 -7.92
CA ARG A 126 -2.64 13.65 -8.89
C ARG A 126 -3.03 12.49 -9.78
N SER A 127 -2.04 11.78 -10.34
CA SER A 127 -2.31 10.62 -11.20
C SER A 127 -2.96 9.44 -10.48
N ARG A 128 -2.82 9.34 -9.15
CA ARG A 128 -3.48 8.32 -8.32
C ARG A 128 -4.89 8.72 -7.87
N GLY A 129 -5.17 10.02 -7.76
CA GLY A 129 -6.48 10.58 -7.41
C GLY A 129 -7.46 10.65 -8.58
N GLU A 130 -6.98 10.56 -9.82
CA GLU A 130 -7.78 10.62 -11.06
C GLU A 130 -8.19 9.21 -11.50
N ALA A 131 -8.85 8.45 -10.61
CA ALA A 131 -9.65 7.31 -11.04
C ALA A 131 -11.01 7.86 -11.50
N PRO A 132 -11.48 7.61 -12.74
CA PRO A 132 -12.82 8.02 -13.13
C PRO A 132 -13.81 7.33 -12.18
N GLU A 133 -14.62 8.12 -11.47
CA GLU A 133 -15.78 7.57 -10.78
C GLU A 133 -16.55 6.74 -11.80
N PRO A 134 -16.86 5.47 -11.53
CA PRO A 134 -17.74 4.74 -12.42
C PRO A 134 -19.05 5.51 -12.47
N GLU A 135 -19.51 5.92 -13.65
CA GLU A 135 -20.85 6.43 -13.85
C GLU A 135 -21.84 5.35 -13.39
N VAL A 136 -22.23 5.42 -12.12
CA VAL A 136 -23.31 4.60 -11.56
C VAL A 136 -24.58 5.10 -12.23
N LYS A 137 -24.96 4.43 -13.32
CA LYS A 137 -26.33 4.52 -13.85
C LYS A 137 -27.28 4.26 -12.68
N PRO A 138 -28.23 5.18 -12.39
CA PRO A 138 -29.22 4.94 -11.36
C PRO A 138 -29.88 3.57 -11.60
N LEU A 139 -29.86 2.71 -10.59
CA LEU A 139 -30.58 1.44 -10.63
C LEU A 139 -32.07 1.76 -10.80
N GLU A 140 -32.65 1.37 -11.93
CA GLU A 140 -34.10 1.41 -12.11
C GLU A 140 -34.74 0.55 -11.01
N VAL A 141 -35.59 1.19 -10.21
CA VAL A 141 -36.31 0.57 -9.11
C VAL A 141 -37.22 -0.50 -9.72
N PRO A 142 -37.18 -1.76 -9.27
CA PRO A 142 -38.09 -2.76 -9.80
C PRO A 142 -39.53 -2.34 -9.48
N GLU A 143 -40.35 -2.26 -10.53
CA GLU A 143 -41.78 -1.98 -10.44
C GLU A 143 -42.42 -3.01 -9.50
N VAL A 144 -42.89 -2.51 -8.35
CA VAL A 144 -43.54 -3.33 -7.31
C VAL A 144 -44.83 -3.87 -7.91
N ALA A 145 -44.87 -5.19 -8.15
CA ALA A 145 -46.09 -5.88 -8.52
C ALA A 145 -47.18 -5.62 -7.45
N PRO A 146 -48.44 -5.37 -7.85
CA PRO A 146 -49.52 -5.13 -6.89
C PRO A 146 -49.74 -6.38 -6.02
N ALA A 147 -49.84 -6.17 -4.71
CA ALA A 147 -50.11 -7.20 -3.72
C ALA A 147 -51.51 -7.83 -3.93
N PRO A 148 -51.69 -9.13 -3.65
CA PRO A 148 -53.01 -9.76 -3.74
C PRO A 148 -53.95 -9.21 -2.66
N GLU A 149 -55.18 -8.88 -3.06
CA GLU A 149 -56.27 -8.51 -2.15
C GLU A 149 -56.57 -9.69 -1.22
N VAL A 150 -56.54 -9.43 0.10
CA VAL A 150 -56.85 -10.41 1.14
C VAL A 150 -58.32 -10.24 1.49
N GLU A 151 -59.15 -11.25 1.20
CA GLU A 151 -60.54 -11.29 1.63
C GLU A 151 -60.63 -11.46 3.17
N PRO A 152 -61.50 -10.74 3.88
CA PRO A 152 -61.65 -10.88 5.32
C PRO A 152 -62.38 -12.19 5.69
N LEU A 153 -61.78 -12.93 6.63
CA LEU A 153 -62.32 -14.13 7.25
C LEU A 153 -63.53 -13.78 8.14
N GLU A 154 -64.69 -14.38 7.86
CA GLU A 154 -65.85 -14.38 8.78
C GLU A 154 -65.74 -15.49 9.84
N ILE A 155 -66.36 -15.20 10.97
CA ILE A 155 -66.14 -15.78 12.29
C ILE A 155 -67.02 -17.04 12.51
N ILE A 156 -66.45 -17.94 13.29
CA ILE A 156 -66.89 -19.26 13.83
C ILE A 156 -68.28 -19.24 14.49
N GLU A 157 -69.08 -20.31 14.31
CA GLU A 157 -70.03 -20.80 15.34
C GLU A 157 -70.04 -22.35 15.43
N GLU A 158 -70.24 -22.84 16.67
CA GLU A 158 -70.19 -24.21 17.17
C GLU A 158 -71.31 -25.13 16.64
N GLU A 159 -71.06 -26.45 16.55
CA GLU A 159 -71.80 -27.47 17.36
C GLU A 159 -71.11 -28.85 17.24
N LYS A 160 -71.26 -29.67 18.29
CA LYS A 160 -70.66 -31.01 18.51
C LYS A 160 -71.80 -32.07 18.43
N PRO A 161 -71.53 -33.34 18.77
CA PRO A 161 -71.02 -34.48 18.00
C PRO A 161 -72.14 -35.43 17.50
N ASP A 162 -71.80 -36.44 16.67
CA ASP A 162 -72.43 -37.76 16.84
C ASP A 162 -71.52 -38.92 16.37
N GLU A 163 -71.77 -40.07 16.99
CA GLU A 163 -70.89 -41.23 17.18
C GLU A 163 -70.84 -42.23 15.97
N PRO A 164 -70.20 -43.42 16.05
CA PRO A 164 -69.36 -43.99 14.99
C PRO A 164 -70.04 -45.12 14.20
N GLU A 165 -69.44 -45.54 13.08
CA GLU A 165 -69.70 -46.88 12.54
C GLU A 165 -68.45 -47.57 11.94
N PHE A 166 -68.45 -48.88 12.17
CA PHE A 166 -67.41 -49.87 11.98
C PHE A 166 -67.07 -50.18 10.50
N VAL A 167 -65.77 -50.41 10.21
CA VAL A 167 -65.10 -51.60 9.58
C VAL A 167 -65.87 -52.31 8.41
N PRO A 168 -65.24 -52.66 7.25
CA PRO A 168 -64.04 -53.50 7.25
C PRO A 168 -62.98 -53.37 6.15
N GLN A 169 -61.87 -54.03 6.51
CA GLN A 169 -60.69 -54.45 5.75
C GLN A 169 -61.06 -55.16 4.44
N ASP A 170 -60.18 -55.05 3.44
CA ASP A 170 -59.60 -56.23 2.80
C ASP A 170 -58.26 -55.90 2.14
N ASN A 171 -57.38 -56.91 2.15
CA ASN A 171 -55.91 -56.95 1.98
C ASN A 171 -55.28 -56.20 0.80
#